data_AF-A0A5S4SVI1-F1
#
_entry.id   AF-A0A5S4SVI1-F1
#
_cell.length_a   1.000
_cell.length_b   1.000
_cell.length_c   1.000
_cell.angle_alpha   90.00
_cell.angle_beta   90.00
_cell.angle_gamma   90.00
#
_symmetry.space_group_name_H-M   'P 1'
#
loop_
_entity.id
_entity.type
_entity.pdbx_description
1 polymer ?
#
loop_
_entity_poly.entity_id
_entity_poly.type
_entity_poly.pdbx_seq_one_letter_code
_entity_poly.pdbx_strand_id
1 'polypeptide(L)'
;MRSFMPNILPYLESNFQLAASSYSPQCPYHLRKLHGSLIICGMNSNPTPDAKSQLWTAVEKLMLQHYGKINISRLSRDAEIGLGTVARLQNADLGIGLDKVEKIAKAFGLEIHELLNPNFAPSDKGEPLSDKAIFLARQLDKIKDPGASTQAYATCLQVLELARRTHQ
;
A
#
# COMPACT_ATOMS: atom_id res chain seq x y z
N MET A 1 26.98 -11.98 -8.63
CA MET A 1 25.58 -12.40 -8.85
C MET A 1 24.76 -11.87 -7.68
N ARG A 2 24.00 -10.78 -7.88
CA ARG A 2 23.17 -10.17 -6.84
C ARG A 2 21.77 -10.78 -6.93
N SER A 3 21.36 -11.49 -5.89
CA SER A 3 20.03 -12.11 -5.78
C SER A 3 18.98 -11.02 -5.55
N PHE A 4 18.09 -10.84 -6.52
CA PHE A 4 16.91 -9.98 -6.43
C PHE A 4 15.89 -10.67 -5.50
N MET A 5 15.51 -10.00 -4.41
CA MET A 5 14.46 -10.45 -3.49
C MET A 5 13.13 -9.77 -3.89
N PRO A 6 12.01 -10.51 -4.02
CA PRO A 6 10.69 -9.93 -4.29
C PRO A 6 10.26 -8.98 -3.17
N ASN A 7 9.68 -7.84 -3.54
CA ASN A 7 9.19 -6.83 -2.60
C ASN A 7 7.76 -7.16 -2.14
N ILE A 8 7.65 -7.92 -1.05
CA ILE A 8 6.39 -8.45 -0.46
C ILE A 8 5.69 -7.43 0.48
N LEU A 9 6.17 -6.17 0.52
CA LEU A 9 5.80 -5.20 1.55
C LEU A 9 4.33 -4.71 1.58
N PRO A 10 3.52 -4.65 0.51
CA PRO A 10 2.21 -3.99 0.61
C PRO A 10 1.10 -4.83 1.28
N TYR A 11 1.30 -6.14 1.50
CA TYR A 11 0.25 -7.04 2.02
C TYR A 11 0.25 -7.20 3.55
N LEU A 12 1.36 -6.89 4.23
CA LEU A 12 1.48 -7.04 5.68
C LEU A 12 1.05 -5.78 6.46
N GLU A 13 1.08 -4.60 5.85
CA GLU A 13 0.66 -3.36 6.51
C GLU A 13 -0.87 -3.26 6.67
N SER A 14 -1.66 -3.82 5.75
CA SER A 14 -3.13 -3.73 5.76
C SER A 14 -3.79 -4.54 6.88
N ASN A 15 -3.19 -5.66 7.29
CA ASN A 15 -3.68 -6.48 8.40
C ASN A 15 -3.13 -6.02 9.77
N PHE A 16 -2.04 -5.26 9.80
CA PHE A 16 -1.47 -4.76 11.05
C PHE A 16 -2.31 -3.62 11.68
N GLN A 17 -2.98 -2.81 10.85
CA GLN A 17 -3.86 -1.74 11.34
C GLN A 17 -5.17 -2.27 11.98
N LEU A 18 -5.66 -3.44 11.56
CA LEU A 18 -6.88 -4.04 12.14
C LEU A 18 -6.59 -4.79 13.46
N ALA A 19 -5.41 -5.39 13.61
CA ALA A 19 -5.01 -6.06 14.86
C ALA A 19 -4.50 -5.07 15.93
N ALA A 20 -3.93 -3.93 15.54
CA ALA A 20 -3.47 -2.90 16.49
C ALA A 20 -4.63 -2.07 17.10
N SER A 21 -5.85 -2.15 16.57
CA SER A 21 -7.02 -1.44 17.11
C SER A 21 -7.69 -2.15 18.29
N SER A 22 -7.37 -3.42 18.57
CA SER A 22 -8.04 -4.22 19.61
C SER A 22 -7.14 -4.65 20.77
N TYR A 23 -5.83 -4.36 20.70
CA TYR A 23 -4.94 -4.42 21.85
C TYR A 23 -4.46 -3.01 22.21
N SER A 24 -5.09 -2.42 23.22
CA SER A 24 -4.51 -1.33 24.00
C SER A 24 -3.71 -1.97 25.14
N PRO A 25 -2.41 -2.27 24.99
CA PRO A 25 -1.56 -2.32 26.15
C PRO A 25 -1.53 -0.89 26.68
N GLN A 26 -1.93 -0.73 27.94
CA GLN A 26 -1.78 0.51 28.70
C GLN A 26 -0.43 1.15 28.36
N CYS A 27 -0.43 2.21 27.56
CA CYS A 27 0.72 3.06 27.41
C CYS A 27 0.92 3.74 28.76
N PRO A 28 2.01 3.49 29.50
CA PRO A 28 2.39 4.41 30.55
C PRO A 28 2.92 5.63 29.81
N TYR A 29 2.08 6.65 29.66
CA TYR A 29 2.55 7.99 29.36
C TYR A 29 3.59 8.35 30.42
N HIS A 30 4.88 8.19 30.09
CA HIS A 30 5.94 8.83 30.83
C HIS A 30 5.87 10.32 30.51
N LEU A 31 5.00 11.02 31.24
CA LEU A 31 4.99 12.46 31.41
C LEU A 31 6.30 12.86 32.10
N ARG A 32 7.40 12.94 31.35
CA ARG A 32 8.55 13.73 31.80
C ARG A 32 8.15 15.20 31.69
N LYS A 33 7.81 15.81 32.83
CA LYS A 33 7.83 17.26 33.00
C LYS A 33 9.27 17.75 32.82
N LEU A 34 9.68 18.00 31.58
CA LEU A 34 10.82 18.86 31.30
C LEU A 34 10.27 20.28 31.18
N HIS A 35 10.46 21.07 32.23
CA HIS A 35 10.41 22.54 32.22
C HIS A 35 9.35 23.19 31.31
N GLY A 36 8.10 23.21 31.76
CA GLY A 36 7.16 24.29 31.42
C GLY A 36 6.74 24.49 29.95
N SER A 37 7.05 23.56 29.04
CA SER A 37 6.59 23.65 27.66
C SER A 37 6.16 22.27 27.16
N LEU A 38 4.85 22.10 26.99
CA LEU A 38 4.25 20.94 26.35
C LEU A 38 4.56 21.03 24.85
N ILE A 39 5.73 20.55 24.43
CA ILE A 39 6.01 20.33 23.02
C ILE A 39 5.22 19.08 22.62
N ILE A 40 3.99 19.28 22.15
CA ILE A 40 3.36 18.30 21.27
C ILE A 40 4.30 18.25 20.07
N CYS A 41 5.08 17.16 19.93
CA CYS A 41 5.79 16.88 18.69
C CYS A 41 4.71 16.83 17.61
N GLY A 42 4.53 17.94 16.91
CA GLY A 42 3.59 18.06 15.82
C GLY A 42 3.89 16.93 14.85
N MET A 43 2.93 16.02 14.70
CA MET A 43 2.93 15.15 13.54
C MET A 43 2.96 16.08 12.35
N ASN A 44 4.08 16.10 11.63
CA ASN A 44 4.24 16.88 10.42
C ASN A 44 3.08 16.50 9.49
N SER A 45 2.06 17.36 9.41
CA SER A 45 0.95 17.19 8.49
C SER A 45 1.51 17.48 7.10
N ASN A 46 2.13 16.47 6.48
CA ASN A 46 2.33 16.51 5.05
C ASN A 46 0.96 16.83 4.45
N PRO A 47 0.84 17.85 3.59
CA PRO A 47 -0.44 18.21 3.01
C PRO A 47 -1.00 16.95 2.35
N THR A 48 -2.15 16.48 2.82
CA THR A 48 -2.80 15.31 2.24
C THR A 48 -3.09 15.66 0.79
N PRO A 49 -2.48 14.97 -0.19
CA PRO A 49 -2.68 15.31 -1.58
C PRO A 49 -4.17 15.22 -1.91
N ASP A 50 -4.69 16.11 -2.75
CA ASP A 50 -6.09 16.07 -3.19
C ASP A 50 -6.42 14.68 -3.75
N ALA A 51 -7.53 14.08 -3.33
CA ALA A 51 -7.87 12.71 -3.71
C ALA A 51 -7.94 12.53 -5.23
N LYS A 52 -8.30 13.59 -5.96
CA LYS A 52 -8.36 13.60 -7.43
C LYS A 52 -6.97 13.50 -8.07
N SER A 53 -5.99 14.24 -7.53
CA SER A 53 -4.62 14.19 -8.04
C SER A 53 -3.95 12.86 -7.70
N GLN A 54 -4.28 12.27 -6.54
CA GLN A 54 -3.85 10.91 -6.18
C GLN A 54 -4.40 9.88 -7.18
N LEU A 55 -5.70 9.96 -7.50
CA LEU A 55 -6.34 9.07 -8.46
C LEU A 55 -5.66 9.15 -9.84
N TRP A 56 -5.42 10.34 -10.36
CA TRP A 56 -4.71 10.49 -11.64
C TRP A 56 -3.28 9.93 -11.56
N THR A 57 -2.55 10.21 -10.48
CA THR A 57 -1.19 9.67 -10.26
C THR A 57 -1.19 8.13 -10.27
N ALA A 58 -2.19 7.49 -9.66
CA ALA A 58 -2.33 6.03 -9.67
C ALA A 58 -2.58 5.50 -11.09
N VAL A 59 -3.50 6.11 -11.83
CA VAL A 59 -3.82 5.74 -13.22
C VAL A 59 -2.63 5.95 -14.16
N GLU A 60 -1.87 7.03 -13.96
CA GLU A 60 -0.65 7.30 -14.72
C GLU A 60 0.40 6.19 -14.53
N LYS A 61 0.66 5.83 -13.27
CA LYS A 61 1.59 4.73 -12.96
C LYS A 61 1.11 3.40 -13.56
N LEU A 62 -0.19 3.13 -13.55
CA LEU A 62 -0.77 1.94 -14.20
C LEU A 62 -0.60 1.94 -15.71
N MET A 63 -0.79 3.08 -16.37
CA MET A 63 -0.51 3.19 -17.81
C MET A 63 0.97 2.99 -18.12
N LEU A 64 1.87 3.54 -17.30
CA LEU A 64 3.31 3.35 -17.47
C LEU A 64 3.69 1.87 -17.32
N GLN A 65 3.15 1.18 -16.33
CA GLN A 65 3.39 -0.25 -16.10
C GLN A 65 2.80 -1.13 -17.21
N HIS A 66 1.52 -0.92 -17.56
CA HIS A 66 0.79 -1.81 -18.47
C HIS A 66 1.05 -1.50 -19.96
N TYR A 67 1.27 -0.25 -20.32
CA TYR A 67 1.45 0.18 -21.71
C TYR A 67 2.88 0.63 -22.05
N GLY A 68 3.77 0.80 -21.05
CA GLY A 68 5.12 1.32 -21.22
C GLY A 68 5.19 2.83 -21.48
N LYS A 69 4.05 3.51 -21.59
CA LYS A 69 3.91 4.96 -21.76
C LYS A 69 2.50 5.42 -21.43
N ILE A 70 2.34 6.69 -21.11
CA ILE A 70 1.03 7.31 -20.92
C ILE A 70 0.26 7.30 -22.26
N ASN A 71 -0.88 6.61 -22.31
CA ASN A 71 -1.67 6.45 -23.53
C ASN A 71 -3.18 6.60 -23.24
N ILE A 72 -3.65 7.86 -23.28
CA ILE A 72 -5.03 8.25 -23.00
C ILE A 72 -6.03 7.58 -23.97
N SER A 73 -5.68 7.49 -25.25
CA SER A 73 -6.55 6.88 -26.26
C SER A 73 -6.73 5.39 -26.03
N ARG A 74 -5.69 4.70 -25.56
CA ARG A 74 -5.76 3.29 -25.22
C ARG A 74 -6.55 3.07 -23.93
N LEU A 75 -6.29 3.87 -22.88
CA LEU A 75 -7.06 3.84 -21.64
C LEU A 75 -8.56 4.06 -21.90
N SER A 76 -8.91 5.04 -22.74
CA SER A 76 -10.31 5.33 -23.11
C SER A 76 -11.00 4.13 -23.77
N ARG A 77 -10.29 3.39 -24.62
CA ARG A 77 -10.81 2.17 -25.27
C ARG A 77 -10.91 1.01 -24.29
N ASP A 78 -9.85 0.74 -23.54
CA ASP A 78 -9.77 -0.41 -22.62
C ASP A 78 -10.76 -0.27 -21.45
N ALA A 79 -10.99 0.94 -20.94
CA ALA A 79 -11.95 1.22 -19.87
C ALA A 79 -13.36 1.60 -20.37
N GLU A 80 -13.60 1.67 -21.68
CA GLU A 80 -14.88 2.08 -22.28
C GLU A 80 -15.42 3.40 -21.69
N ILE A 81 -14.54 4.41 -21.60
CA ILE A 81 -14.86 5.76 -21.15
C ILE A 81 -14.50 6.76 -22.24
N GLY A 82 -15.28 7.84 -22.36
CA GLY A 82 -15.01 8.88 -23.36
C GLY A 82 -13.70 9.62 -23.09
N LEU A 83 -12.99 10.03 -24.15
CA LEU A 83 -11.75 10.81 -24.07
C LEU A 83 -11.89 12.08 -23.21
N GLY A 84 -13.05 12.74 -23.28
CA GLY A 84 -13.33 13.92 -22.45
C GLY A 84 -13.36 13.61 -20.95
N THR A 85 -13.77 12.40 -20.55
CA THR A 85 -13.71 11.96 -19.15
C THR A 85 -12.27 11.75 -18.70
N VAL A 86 -11.42 11.17 -19.56
CA VAL A 86 -9.99 11.00 -19.25
C VAL A 86 -9.27 12.34 -19.15
N ALA A 87 -9.59 13.30 -20.02
CA ALA A 87 -9.03 14.65 -19.95
C ALA A 87 -9.45 15.38 -18.66
N ARG A 88 -10.70 15.22 -18.21
CA ARG A 88 -11.16 15.75 -16.91
C ARG A 88 -10.42 15.11 -15.73
N LEU A 89 -10.23 13.79 -15.79
CA LEU A 89 -9.45 13.05 -14.80
C LEU A 89 -8.02 13.59 -14.70
N GLN A 90 -7.37 13.83 -15.84
CA GLN A 90 -6.02 14.39 -15.90
C GLN A 90 -5.93 15.78 -15.28
N ASN A 91 -6.92 16.63 -15.51
CA ASN A 91 -6.95 18.00 -14.99
C ASN A 91 -7.41 18.08 -13.53
N ALA A 92 -7.69 16.93 -12.87
CA ALA A 92 -8.36 16.88 -11.57
C ALA A 92 -9.68 17.69 -11.54
N ASP A 93 -10.32 17.85 -12.71
CA ASP A 93 -11.45 18.73 -12.92
C ASP A 93 -12.78 17.95 -12.86
N LEU A 94 -13.76 18.51 -12.15
CA LEU A 94 -15.10 17.97 -11.91
C LEU A 94 -15.16 16.63 -11.15
N GLY A 95 -16.35 16.33 -10.62
CA GLY A 95 -16.66 15.07 -9.95
C GLY A 95 -16.75 13.94 -10.97
N ILE A 96 -15.81 13.01 -10.92
CA ILE A 96 -15.87 11.78 -11.71
C ILE A 96 -16.72 10.79 -10.93
N GLY A 97 -17.77 10.28 -11.57
CA GLY A 97 -18.62 9.27 -10.96
C GLY A 97 -17.85 8.00 -10.65
N LEU A 98 -18.20 7.33 -9.55
CA LEU A 98 -17.59 6.06 -9.14
C LEU A 98 -17.70 4.98 -10.22
N ASP A 99 -18.74 5.04 -11.07
CA ASP A 99 -18.93 4.16 -12.22
C ASP A 99 -17.77 4.24 -13.23
N LYS A 100 -17.19 5.43 -13.42
CA LYS A 100 -16.05 5.64 -14.31
C LYS A 100 -14.76 5.17 -13.66
N VAL A 101 -14.61 5.38 -12.35
CA VAL A 101 -13.46 4.89 -11.59
C VAL A 101 -13.44 3.36 -11.57
N GLU A 102 -14.59 2.72 -11.41
CA GLU A 102 -14.74 1.26 -11.49
C GLU A 102 -14.37 0.70 -12.85
N LYS A 103 -14.80 1.35 -13.93
CA LYS A 103 -14.41 0.96 -15.30
C LYS A 103 -12.90 1.04 -15.52
N ILE A 104 -12.25 2.08 -14.98
CA ILE A 104 -10.79 2.23 -15.03
C ILE A 104 -10.12 1.11 -14.24
N ALA A 105 -10.56 0.86 -13.00
CA ALA A 105 -10.00 -0.19 -12.16
C ALA A 105 -10.12 -1.58 -12.84
N LYS A 106 -11.30 -1.89 -13.40
CA LYS A 106 -11.56 -3.13 -14.15
C LYS A 106 -10.65 -3.28 -15.38
N ALA A 107 -10.34 -2.20 -16.09
CA ALA A 107 -9.42 -2.24 -17.23
C ALA A 107 -8.00 -2.68 -16.84
N PHE A 108 -7.61 -2.49 -15.58
CA PHE A 108 -6.32 -2.93 -15.03
C PHE A 108 -6.42 -4.19 -14.15
N GLY A 109 -7.62 -4.77 -13.99
CA GLY A 109 -7.85 -5.92 -13.12
C GLY A 109 -7.72 -5.60 -11.63
N LEU A 110 -8.09 -4.38 -11.23
CA LEU A 110 -8.06 -3.89 -9.86
C LEU A 110 -9.47 -3.60 -9.34
N GLU A 111 -9.59 -3.51 -8.02
CA GLU A 111 -10.75 -3.01 -7.31
C GLU A 111 -10.67 -1.48 -7.12
N ILE A 112 -11.83 -0.83 -6.94
CA ILE A 112 -11.91 0.64 -6.80
C ILE A 112 -11.05 1.13 -5.62
N HIS A 113 -11.10 0.42 -4.50
CA HIS A 113 -10.42 0.83 -3.28
C HIS A 113 -8.89 0.75 -3.41
N GLU A 114 -8.36 -0.12 -4.28
CA GLU A 114 -6.93 -0.20 -4.55
C GLU A 114 -6.46 1.05 -5.29
N LEU A 115 -7.23 1.52 -6.27
CA LEU A 115 -6.93 2.71 -7.07
C LEU A 115 -6.99 4.01 -6.24
N LEU A 116 -7.77 4.03 -5.17
CA LEU A 116 -7.92 5.16 -4.24
C LEU A 116 -6.96 5.08 -3.05
N ASN A 117 -6.09 4.08 -2.97
CA ASN A 117 -5.13 3.95 -1.89
C ASN A 117 -4.03 5.03 -2.04
N PRO A 118 -3.80 5.92 -1.06
CA PRO A 118 -2.74 6.93 -1.13
C PRO A 118 -1.34 6.30 -1.25
N ASN A 119 -1.19 5.07 -0.76
CA ASN A 119 0.03 4.28 -0.86
C ASN A 119 0.01 3.33 -2.07
N PHE A 120 -0.81 3.62 -3.08
CA PHE A 120 -0.87 2.81 -4.29
C PHE A 120 0.49 2.79 -4.99
N ALA A 121 1.16 1.66 -4.84
CA ALA A 121 2.24 1.23 -5.69
C ALA A 121 1.65 0.18 -6.63
N PRO A 122 1.64 0.43 -7.95
CA PRO A 122 1.47 -0.64 -8.92
C PRO A 122 2.68 -1.55 -8.81
N SER A 123 2.69 -2.38 -7.77
CA SER A 123 3.62 -3.48 -7.65
C SER A 123 3.30 -4.41 -8.81
N ASP A 124 4.33 -4.86 -9.51
CA ASP A 124 4.23 -5.87 -10.57
C ASP A 124 3.48 -7.07 -10.04
N LYS A 125 2.15 -7.08 -10.24
CA LYS A 125 1.19 -8.11 -9.84
C LYS A 125 1.74 -8.93 -8.68
N GLY A 126 1.89 -8.28 -7.51
CA GLY A 126 2.73 -8.70 -6.39
C GLY A 126 3.43 -10.01 -6.65
N GLU A 127 4.68 -9.95 -7.16
CA GLU A 127 5.45 -11.12 -7.56
C GLU A 127 5.07 -12.29 -6.67
N PRO A 128 4.58 -13.41 -7.24
CA PRO A 128 4.04 -14.51 -6.45
C PRO A 128 5.03 -14.78 -5.34
N LEU A 129 4.54 -14.71 -4.09
CA LEU A 129 5.34 -14.90 -2.87
C LEU A 129 6.37 -15.99 -3.17
N SER A 130 7.66 -15.67 -3.00
CA SER A 130 8.72 -16.64 -3.27
C SER A 130 8.36 -17.98 -2.63
N ASP A 131 8.62 -19.11 -3.31
CA ASP A 131 8.33 -20.45 -2.77
C ASP A 131 8.86 -20.63 -1.34
N LYS A 132 9.98 -19.96 -1.01
CA LYS A 132 10.54 -19.90 0.34
C LYS A 132 9.65 -19.19 1.35
N ALA A 133 9.05 -18.06 0.97
CA ALA A 133 8.11 -17.32 1.81
C ALA A 133 6.82 -18.13 2.05
N ILE A 134 6.29 -18.78 1.00
CA ILE A 134 5.13 -19.68 1.13
C ILE A 134 5.46 -20.86 2.03
N PHE A 135 6.64 -21.47 1.86
CA PHE A 135 7.10 -22.57 2.70
C PHE A 135 7.22 -22.14 4.17
N LEU A 136 7.83 -20.99 4.44
CA LEU A 136 7.95 -20.44 5.81
C LEU A 136 6.58 -20.19 6.43
N ALA A 137 5.65 -19.56 5.71
CA ALA A 137 4.29 -19.35 6.19
C ALA A 137 3.62 -20.68 6.59
N ARG A 138 3.73 -21.70 5.74
CA ARG A 138 3.21 -23.04 6.04
C ARG A 138 3.89 -23.72 7.24
N GLN A 139 5.16 -23.42 7.50
CA GLN A 139 5.84 -23.96 8.69
C GLN A 139 5.38 -23.25 9.97
N LEU A 140 5.15 -21.94 9.91
CA LEU A 140 4.60 -21.18 11.03
C LEU A 140 3.19 -21.66 11.41
N ASP A 141 2.34 -21.94 10.42
CA ASP A 141 0.98 -22.45 10.65
C ASP A 141 0.95 -23.83 11.33
N LYS A 142 2.03 -24.61 11.24
CA LYS A 142 2.12 -25.94 11.89
C LYS A 142 2.43 -25.83 13.39
N ILE A 143 2.84 -24.68 13.89
CA ILE A 143 3.17 -24.49 15.30
C ILE A 143 1.86 -24.39 16.10
N LYS A 144 1.51 -25.49 16.79
CA LYS A 144 0.28 -25.57 17.58
C LYS A 144 0.31 -24.76 18.88
N ASP A 145 1.51 -24.54 19.43
CA ASP A 145 1.67 -23.78 20.67
C ASP A 145 1.57 -22.26 20.39
N PRO A 146 0.60 -21.55 20.98
CA PRO A 146 0.40 -20.12 20.74
C PRO A 146 1.58 -19.26 21.21
N GLY A 147 2.28 -19.69 22.27
CA GLY A 147 3.46 -18.98 22.78
C GLY A 147 4.62 -19.01 21.78
N ALA A 148 4.98 -20.22 21.33
CA ALA A 148 6.02 -20.42 20.32
C ALA A 148 5.68 -19.77 18.98
N SER A 149 4.41 -19.84 18.55
CA SER A 149 3.96 -19.20 17.31
C SER A 149 4.17 -17.68 17.36
N THR A 150 3.73 -17.03 18.44
CA THR A 150 3.90 -15.58 18.63
C THR A 150 5.37 -15.17 18.61
N GLN A 151 6.24 -15.92 19.28
CA GLN A 151 7.68 -15.65 19.28
C GLN A 151 8.28 -15.80 17.88
N ALA A 152 7.91 -16.85 17.15
CA ALA A 152 8.39 -17.07 15.78
C ALA A 152 7.98 -15.94 14.83
N TYR A 153 6.72 -15.48 14.91
CA TYR A 153 6.26 -14.31 14.16
C TYR A 153 7.02 -13.04 14.52
N ALA A 154 7.24 -12.77 15.81
CA ALA A 154 7.99 -11.60 16.26
C ALA A 154 9.43 -11.60 15.72
N THR A 155 10.10 -12.75 15.76
CA THR A 155 11.45 -12.90 15.20
C THR A 155 11.46 -12.71 13.68
N CYS A 156 10.50 -13.28 12.96
CA CYS A 156 10.37 -13.06 11.51
C CYS A 156 10.23 -11.57 11.15
N LEU A 157 9.41 -10.82 11.90
CA LEU A 157 9.24 -9.39 11.68
C LEU A 157 10.53 -8.60 11.94
N GLN A 158 11.27 -8.95 13.01
CA GLN A 158 12.57 -8.33 13.29
C GLN A 158 13.58 -8.57 12.16
N VAL A 159 13.63 -9.80 11.62
CA VAL A 159 14.52 -10.14 10.50
C VAL A 159 14.13 -9.37 9.24
N LEU A 160 12.84 -9.24 8.93
CA LEU A 160 12.36 -8.46 7.79
C LEU A 160 12.73 -6.98 7.93
N GLU A 161 12.59 -6.41 9.12
CA GLU A 161 12.96 -5.02 9.37
C GLU A 161 14.48 -4.79 9.25
N LEU A 162 15.30 -5.73 9.71
CA LEU A 162 16.75 -5.69 9.52
C LEU A 162 17.12 -5.77 8.03
N ALA A 163 16.51 -6.68 7.28
CA ALA A 163 16.73 -6.82 5.85
C ALA A 163 16.36 -5.51 5.11
N ARG A 164 15.23 -4.89 5.47
CA ARG A 164 14.79 -3.60 4.90
C ARG A 164 15.84 -2.51 5.06
N ARG A 165 16.48 -2.41 6.23
CA ARG A 165 17.53 -1.41 6.50
C ARG A 165 18.80 -1.63 5.70
N THR A 166 19.13 -2.89 5.37
CA THR A 166 20.35 -3.21 4.60
C THR A 166 20.24 -2.95 3.09
N HIS A 167 19.02 -2.74 2.58
CA HIS A 167 18.75 -2.49 1.17
C HIS A 167 18.53 -1.01 0.81
N GLN A 168 18.63 -0.10 1.79
CA GLN A 168 18.65 1.36 1.59
C GLN A 168 20.09 1.85 1.45
#